data_AF-A0A127SUF8-F1
#
_entry.id   AF-A0A127SUF8-F1
#
_cell.length_a   1.000
_cell.length_b   1.000
_cell.length_c   1.000
_cell.angle_alpha   90.00
_cell.angle_beta   90.00
_cell.angle_gamma   90.00
#
_symmetry.space_group_name_H-M   'P 1'
#
loop_
_entity.id
_entity.type
_entity.pdbx_description
1 polymer ?
#
loop_
_entity_poly.entity_id
_entity_poly.type
_entity_poly.pdbx_seq_one_letter_code
_entity_poly.pdbx_strand_id
1 'polypeptide(L)'
;WQYGRYLWSAAERLTSEYDGCAENIWGNVTAMEIVERLEAFSGISHKKASLACLLLWRDLGVEISDKENIDIAYDVHIRRIFLRAGFCEKDTLKDVTEAARRLNPKFPGYLTSPFWALGRNICRPTEPLCGQCPIRPFCARRLDKTEKLRA
;
A
#
# COMPACT_ATOMS: atom_id res chain seq x y z
N TRP A 1 -7.38 -12.79 -21.80
CA TRP A 1 -7.24 -14.19 -21.34
C TRP A 1 -6.65 -14.35 -19.93
N GLN A 2 -5.56 -13.67 -19.55
CA GLN A 2 -4.97 -13.80 -18.21
C GLN A 2 -5.88 -13.36 -17.05
N TYR A 3 -6.55 -12.21 -17.18
CA TYR A 3 -7.48 -11.74 -16.15
C TYR A 3 -8.67 -12.68 -15.92
N GLY A 4 -9.18 -13.31 -16.98
CA GLY A 4 -10.24 -14.32 -16.87
C GLY A 4 -9.82 -15.52 -16.02
N ARG A 5 -8.56 -15.95 -16.13
CA ARG A 5 -8.01 -17.02 -15.27
C ARG A 5 -7.90 -16.59 -13.81
N TYR A 6 -7.53 -15.34 -13.53
CA TYR A 6 -7.49 -14.84 -12.15
C TYR A 6 -8.88 -14.77 -11.53
N LEU A 7 -9.89 -14.30 -12.28
CA LEU A 7 -11.27 -14.28 -11.80
C LEU A 7 -11.80 -15.69 -11.54
N TRP A 8 -11.55 -16.63 -12.45
CA TRP A 8 -11.94 -18.03 -12.28
C TRP A 8 -11.27 -18.65 -11.05
N SER A 9 -9.94 -18.54 -10.93
CA SER A 9 -9.19 -19.07 -9.80
C SER A 9 -9.59 -18.43 -8.47
N ALA A 10 -9.94 -17.13 -8.48
CA ALA A 10 -10.44 -16.46 -7.30
C ALA A 10 -11.82 -16.97 -6.89
N ALA A 11 -12.74 -17.18 -7.84
CA ALA A 11 -14.06 -17.74 -7.57
C ALA A 11 -13.95 -19.18 -7.01
N GLU A 12 -13.11 -20.01 -7.63
CA GLU A 12 -12.84 -21.38 -7.18
C GLU A 12 -12.33 -21.39 -5.73
N ARG A 13 -11.28 -20.62 -5.43
CA ARG A 13 -10.75 -20.50 -4.07
C ARG A 13 -11.80 -20.00 -3.08
N LEU A 14 -12.57 -18.99 -3.45
CA LEU A 14 -13.60 -18.44 -2.57
C LEU A 14 -14.62 -19.52 -2.19
N THR A 15 -15.05 -20.33 -3.16
CA THR A 15 -15.98 -21.43 -2.91
C THR A 15 -15.37 -22.59 -2.13
N SER A 16 -14.09 -22.90 -2.32
CA SER A 16 -13.44 -24.06 -1.69
C SER A 16 -12.86 -23.80 -0.31
N GLU A 17 -12.37 -22.58 -0.05
CA GLU A 17 -11.62 -22.23 1.18
C GLU A 17 -12.39 -21.26 2.09
N TYR A 18 -13.41 -20.57 1.57
CA TYR A 18 -14.11 -19.49 2.28
C TYR A 18 -15.64 -19.60 2.23
N ASP A 19 -16.18 -20.79 1.96
CA ASP A 19 -17.63 -21.06 1.88
C ASP A 19 -18.41 -20.16 0.91
N GLY A 20 -17.74 -19.66 -0.13
CA GLY A 20 -18.33 -18.71 -1.07
C GLY A 20 -18.58 -17.31 -0.49
N CYS A 21 -18.13 -17.03 0.73
CA CYS A 21 -18.33 -15.75 1.42
C CYS A 21 -17.00 -14.99 1.58
N ALA A 22 -16.89 -13.82 0.94
CA ALA A 22 -15.66 -13.02 0.99
C ALA A 22 -15.34 -12.51 2.39
N GLU A 23 -16.34 -12.29 3.24
CA GLU A 23 -16.13 -11.86 4.63
C GLU A 23 -15.30 -12.85 5.44
N ASN A 24 -15.31 -14.14 5.08
CA ASN A 24 -14.48 -15.15 5.74
C ASN A 24 -12.98 -14.97 5.48
N ILE A 25 -12.60 -14.16 4.49
CA ILE A 25 -11.20 -13.78 4.27
C ILE A 25 -10.70 -12.90 5.42
N TRP A 26 -11.52 -11.96 5.90
CA TRP A 26 -11.13 -10.93 6.88
C TRP A 26 -11.88 -10.96 8.21
N GLY A 27 -12.82 -11.88 8.39
CA GLY A 27 -13.58 -12.03 9.62
C GLY A 27 -12.76 -12.58 10.77
N ASN A 28 -12.74 -11.86 11.90
CA ASN A 28 -12.12 -12.27 13.17
C ASN A 28 -10.63 -12.66 13.08
N VAL A 29 -9.89 -12.04 12.17
CA VAL A 29 -8.45 -12.29 11.97
C VAL A 29 -7.63 -11.02 12.00
N THR A 30 -6.31 -11.18 12.11
CA THR A 30 -5.35 -10.08 12.14
C THR A 30 -5.13 -9.48 10.74
N ALA A 31 -4.62 -8.26 10.66
CA ALA A 31 -4.18 -7.61 9.44
C ALA A 31 -3.15 -8.47 8.68
N MET A 32 -2.23 -9.10 9.40
CA MET A 32 -1.22 -9.99 8.80
C MET A 32 -1.87 -11.18 8.11
N GLU A 33 -2.83 -11.83 8.78
CA GLU A 33 -3.58 -12.96 8.23
C GLU A 33 -4.43 -12.54 7.03
N ILE A 34 -5.08 -11.36 7.08
CA ILE A 34 -5.83 -10.82 5.93
C ILE A 34 -4.89 -10.64 4.73
N VAL A 35 -3.70 -10.06 4.94
CA VAL A 35 -2.70 -9.87 3.88
C VAL A 35 -2.27 -11.20 3.29
N GLU A 36 -1.91 -12.18 4.13
CA GLU A 36 -1.49 -13.52 3.70
C GLU A 36 -2.57 -14.21 2.85
N ARG A 37 -3.82 -14.21 3.34
CA ARG A 37 -4.96 -14.79 2.63
C ARG A 37 -5.20 -14.13 1.29
N LEU A 38 -5.12 -12.80 1.23
CA LEU A 38 -5.28 -12.05 -0.03
C LEU A 38 -4.14 -12.34 -1.00
N GLU A 39 -2.89 -12.42 -0.53
CA GLU A 39 -1.73 -12.76 -1.37
C GLU A 39 -1.78 -14.19 -1.93
N ALA A 40 -2.50 -15.10 -1.27
CA ALA A 40 -2.74 -16.44 -1.81
C ALA A 40 -3.52 -16.40 -3.14
N PHE A 41 -4.35 -15.37 -3.38
CA PHE A 41 -5.08 -15.20 -4.64
C PHE A 41 -4.15 -14.81 -5.79
N SER A 42 -4.21 -15.58 -6.87
CA SER A 42 -3.43 -15.33 -8.09
C SER A 42 -3.63 -13.90 -8.61
N GLY A 43 -2.54 -13.13 -8.70
CA GLY A 43 -2.55 -11.76 -9.21
C GLY A 43 -2.76 -10.67 -8.15
N ILE A 44 -2.94 -11.04 -6.88
CA ILE A 44 -2.87 -10.11 -5.76
C ILE A 44 -1.43 -10.08 -5.27
N SER A 45 -0.83 -8.88 -5.30
CA SER A 45 0.50 -8.63 -4.75
C SER A 45 0.36 -7.98 -3.38
N HIS A 46 1.46 -7.95 -2.61
CA HIS A 46 1.54 -7.26 -1.32
C HIS A 46 0.96 -5.84 -1.32
N LYS A 47 1.24 -5.06 -2.38
CA LYS A 47 0.66 -3.72 -2.57
C LYS A 47 -0.88 -3.77 -2.56
N LYS A 48 -1.47 -4.71 -3.30
CA LYS A 48 -2.94 -4.84 -3.43
C LYS A 48 -3.54 -5.35 -2.12
N ALA A 49 -2.90 -6.32 -1.48
CA ALA A 49 -3.34 -6.88 -0.19
C ALA A 49 -3.32 -5.81 0.93
N SER A 50 -2.21 -5.09 1.08
CA SER A 50 -2.10 -3.99 2.06
C SER A 50 -3.13 -2.87 1.81
N LEU A 51 -3.33 -2.49 0.54
CA LEU A 51 -4.37 -1.52 0.18
C LEU A 51 -5.77 -2.05 0.52
N ALA A 52 -6.06 -3.33 0.25
CA ALA A 52 -7.36 -3.92 0.59
C ALA A 52 -7.62 -3.88 2.10
N CYS A 53 -6.63 -4.20 2.96
CA CYS A 53 -6.78 -4.04 4.42
C CYS A 53 -7.12 -2.60 4.82
N LEU A 54 -6.46 -1.60 4.22
CA LEU A 54 -6.79 -0.20 4.46
C LEU A 54 -8.23 0.13 4.04
N LEU A 55 -8.68 -0.35 2.88
CA LEU A 55 -10.02 -0.08 2.36
C LEU A 55 -11.12 -0.79 3.16
N LEU A 56 -10.86 -2.03 3.62
CA LEU A 56 -11.74 -2.76 4.51
C LEU A 56 -12.02 -1.93 5.77
N TRP A 57 -10.98 -1.40 6.40
CA TRP A 57 -11.13 -0.55 7.57
C TRP A 57 -11.77 0.80 7.25
N ARG A 58 -11.26 1.51 6.22
CA ARG A 58 -11.61 2.91 5.94
C ARG A 58 -13.00 3.06 5.31
N ASP A 59 -13.34 2.19 4.37
CA ASP A 59 -14.52 2.35 3.51
C ASP A 59 -15.64 1.37 3.87
N LEU A 60 -15.27 0.18 4.35
CA LEU A 60 -16.23 -0.88 4.66
C LEU A 60 -16.48 -1.04 6.18
N GLY A 61 -15.81 -0.25 7.02
CA GLY A 61 -16.03 -0.23 8.46
C GLY A 61 -15.64 -1.54 9.17
N VAL A 62 -14.79 -2.36 8.54
CA VAL A 62 -14.30 -3.61 9.15
C VAL A 62 -13.33 -3.25 10.27
N GLU A 63 -13.63 -3.72 11.49
CA GLU A 63 -12.70 -3.60 12.61
C GLU A 63 -11.52 -4.56 12.44
N ILE A 64 -10.30 -4.01 12.47
CA ILE A 64 -9.04 -4.74 12.41
C ILE A 64 -8.27 -4.39 13.68
N SER A 65 -7.91 -5.40 14.48
CA SER A 65 -7.39 -5.20 15.83
C SER A 65 -5.93 -4.73 15.87
N ASP A 66 -5.13 -5.07 14.85
CA ASP A 66 -3.68 -4.84 14.77
C ASP A 66 -3.31 -3.93 13.58
N LYS A 67 -3.89 -2.73 13.55
CA LYS A 67 -3.73 -1.74 12.45
C LYS A 67 -2.27 -1.33 12.23
N GLU A 68 -1.41 -1.50 13.23
CA GLU A 68 0.04 -1.30 13.15
C GLU A 68 0.72 -2.25 12.15
N ASN A 69 0.09 -3.39 11.84
CA ASN A 69 0.58 -4.36 10.86
C ASN A 69 0.03 -4.15 9.44
N ILE A 70 -0.87 -3.18 9.24
CA ILE A 70 -1.30 -2.78 7.91
C ILE A 70 -0.19 -1.93 7.29
N ASP A 71 0.52 -2.50 6.32
CA ASP A 71 1.60 -1.83 5.65
C ASP A 71 1.13 -0.71 4.71
N ILE A 72 2.00 0.29 4.52
CA ILE A 72 1.79 1.28 3.47
C ILE A 72 1.85 0.58 2.10
N ALA A 73 0.97 0.94 1.17
CA ALA A 73 1.04 0.35 -0.16
C ALA A 73 2.34 0.73 -0.87
N TYR A 74 3.09 -0.26 -1.35
CA TYR A 74 4.33 -0.06 -2.13
C TYR A 74 4.02 0.41 -3.56
N ASP A 75 3.47 1.62 -3.68
CA ASP A 75 3.05 2.25 -4.93
C ASP A 75 4.13 3.19 -5.50
N VAL A 76 4.17 3.35 -6.83
CA VAL A 76 5.11 4.24 -7.52
C VAL A 76 5.11 5.69 -6.99
N HIS A 77 3.95 6.21 -6.56
CA HIS A 77 3.83 7.54 -5.98
C HIS A 77 4.48 7.62 -4.59
N ILE A 78 4.24 6.61 -3.77
CA ILE A 78 4.75 6.50 -2.40
C ILE A 78 6.26 6.29 -2.43
N ARG A 79 6.74 5.33 -3.23
CA ARG A 79 8.17 5.06 -3.45
C ARG A 79 8.93 6.32 -3.85
N ARG A 80 8.41 7.08 -4.83
CA ARG A 80 9.01 8.34 -5.28
C ARG A 80 9.10 9.37 -4.17
N ILE A 81 8.03 9.56 -3.39
CA ILE A 81 8.04 10.52 -2.28
C ILE A 81 9.01 10.08 -1.20
N PHE A 82 9.02 8.81 -0.82
CA PHE A 82 9.86 8.30 0.27
C PHE A 82 11.35 8.47 -0.05
N LEU A 83 11.76 8.21 -1.30
CA LEU A 83 13.13 8.46 -1.75
C LEU A 83 13.47 9.95 -1.82
N ARG A 84 12.59 10.78 -2.41
CA ARG A 84 12.82 12.23 -2.58
C ARG A 84 12.83 12.97 -1.25
N ALA A 85 11.92 12.63 -0.35
CA ALA A 85 11.83 13.23 0.97
C ALA A 85 12.94 12.75 1.91
N GLY A 86 13.58 11.62 1.60
CA GLY A 86 14.63 11.04 2.44
C GLY A 86 14.11 10.19 3.59
N PHE A 87 12.90 9.63 3.46
CA PHE A 87 12.32 8.72 4.46
C PHE A 87 12.94 7.31 4.39
N CYS A 88 13.43 6.92 3.21
CA CYS A 88 14.26 5.74 3.00
C CYS A 88 15.35 6.00 1.96
N GLU A 89 16.42 5.22 2.00
CA GLU A 89 17.53 5.31 1.05
C GLU A 89 17.36 4.41 -0.17
N LYS A 90 16.66 3.28 0.01
CA LYS A 90 16.50 2.24 -1.01
C LYS A 90 15.03 2.09 -1.39
N ASP A 91 14.83 1.82 -2.68
CA ASP A 91 13.54 1.50 -3.27
C ASP A 91 13.25 0.00 -3.12
N THR A 92 12.97 -0.43 -1.89
CA THR A 92 12.54 -1.80 -1.60
C THR A 92 11.27 -1.78 -0.75
N LEU A 93 10.48 -2.86 -0.85
CA LEU A 93 9.28 -3.02 -0.03
C LEU A 93 9.61 -2.83 1.45
N LYS A 94 10.66 -3.49 1.94
CA LYS A 94 11.11 -3.42 3.33
C LYS A 94 11.46 -2.00 3.76
N ASP A 95 12.29 -1.31 2.98
CA ASP A 95 12.76 0.04 3.33
C ASP A 95 11.61 1.05 3.37
N VAL A 96 10.64 0.93 2.46
CA VAL A 96 9.46 1.80 2.41
C VAL A 96 8.48 1.50 3.54
N THR A 97 8.19 0.23 3.84
CA THR A 97 7.27 -0.13 4.93
C THR A 97 7.85 0.19 6.30
N GLU A 98 9.15 -0.07 6.53
CA GLU A 98 9.83 0.35 7.76
C GLU A 98 9.84 1.87 7.94
N ALA A 99 10.04 2.63 6.87
CA ALA A 99 9.94 4.09 6.93
C ALA A 99 8.53 4.55 7.31
N ALA A 100 7.48 3.94 6.75
CA ALA A 100 6.10 4.26 7.11
C ALA A 100 5.78 3.89 8.55
N ARG A 101 6.28 2.75 9.05
CA ARG A 101 6.18 2.37 10.47
C ARG A 101 6.84 3.40 11.39
N ARG A 102 7.97 3.98 11.00
CA ARG A 102 8.59 5.08 11.77
C ARG A 102 7.75 6.35 11.74
N LEU A 103 7.14 6.68 10.61
CA LEU A 103 6.32 7.89 10.45
C LEU A 103 4.96 7.81 11.14
N ASN A 104 4.33 6.63 11.17
CA ASN A 104 3.07 6.40 11.87
C ASN A 104 3.02 4.99 12.49
N PRO A 105 3.65 4.77 13.66
CA PRO A 105 3.77 3.45 14.27
C PRO A 105 2.43 2.77 14.57
N LYS A 106 1.38 3.54 14.86
CA LYS A 106 0.06 3.00 15.21
C LYS A 106 -0.75 2.54 14.00
N PHE A 107 -0.48 3.11 12.82
CA PHE A 107 -1.23 2.76 11.60
C PHE A 107 -0.48 3.16 10.32
N PRO A 108 0.59 2.43 9.94
CA PRO A 108 1.42 2.78 8.79
C PRO A 108 0.60 2.87 7.49
N GLY A 109 -0.32 1.94 7.27
CA GLY A 109 -1.19 1.85 6.10
C GLY A 109 -2.04 3.09 5.85
N TYR A 110 -2.43 3.82 6.90
CA TYR A 110 -3.20 5.06 6.82
C TYR A 110 -2.50 6.12 5.94
N LEU A 111 -1.17 6.10 5.92
CA LEU A 111 -0.35 7.02 5.12
C LEU A 111 -0.49 6.80 3.61
N THR A 112 -1.02 5.65 3.16
CA THR A 112 -1.17 5.31 1.74
C THR A 112 -1.97 6.34 0.98
N SER A 113 -3.16 6.69 1.47
CA SER A 113 -4.07 7.61 0.78
C SER A 113 -3.49 9.02 0.61
N PRO A 114 -3.00 9.70 1.67
CA PRO A 114 -2.43 11.04 1.52
C PRO A 114 -1.14 11.06 0.69
N PHE A 115 -0.22 10.08 0.85
CA PHE A 115 1.00 10.06 0.03
C PHE A 115 0.74 9.70 -1.43
N TRP A 116 -0.24 8.83 -1.71
CA TRP A 116 -0.65 8.55 -3.07
C TRP A 116 -1.19 9.82 -3.76
N ALA A 117 -2.09 10.56 -3.09
CA ALA A 117 -2.64 11.82 -3.60
C ALA A 117 -1.55 12.89 -3.78
N LEU A 118 -0.65 13.02 -2.79
CA LEU A 118 0.49 13.92 -2.84
C LEU A 118 1.41 13.60 -4.03
N GLY A 119 1.71 12.32 -4.26
CA GLY A 119 2.61 11.90 -5.33
C GLY A 119 2.00 12.08 -6.70
N ARG A 120 0.69 11.86 -6.82
CA ARG A 120 -0.06 12.06 -8.06
C ARG A 120 -0.16 13.53 -8.44
N ASN A 121 -0.50 14.40 -7.49
CA ASN A 121 -0.89 15.79 -7.79
C ASN A 121 0.23 16.81 -7.58
N ILE A 122 1.19 16.56 -6.67
CA ILE A 122 2.21 17.53 -6.26
C ILE A 122 3.62 17.02 -6.56
N CYS A 123 4.02 15.90 -5.97
CA CYS A 123 5.35 15.31 -6.17
C CYS A 123 5.38 14.47 -7.46
N ARG A 124 5.05 15.10 -8.58
CA ARG A 124 4.97 14.48 -9.90
C ARG A 124 6.35 13.97 -10.37
N PRO A 125 6.41 12.97 -11.28
CA PRO A 125 7.67 12.46 -11.80
C PRO A 125 8.54 13.58 -12.41
N THR A 126 7.94 14.40 -13.26
CA THR A 126 8.53 15.62 -13.83
C THR A 126 7.90 16.86 -13.20
N GLU A 127 8.70 17.93 -13.06
CA GLU A 127 8.26 19.24 -12.55
C GLU A 127 7.38 19.17 -11.28
N PRO A 128 7.90 18.65 -10.15
CA PRO A 128 7.14 18.59 -8.91
C PRO A 128 6.81 20.00 -8.41
N LEU A 129 5.58 20.18 -7.91
CA LEU A 129 5.09 21.46 -7.38
C LEU A 129 5.58 21.69 -5.94
N CYS A 130 6.90 21.69 -5.73
CA CYS A 130 7.51 21.74 -4.40
C CYS A 130 7.07 22.94 -3.56
N GLY A 131 6.75 24.08 -4.17
CA GLY A 131 6.25 25.27 -3.48
C GLY A 131 4.88 25.09 -2.83
N GLN A 132 4.07 24.15 -3.33
CA GLN A 132 2.74 23.81 -2.81
C GLN A 132 2.74 22.55 -1.94
N CYS A 133 3.92 21.94 -1.73
CA CYS A 133 4.03 20.64 -1.08
C CYS A 133 3.92 20.78 0.45
N PRO A 134 2.92 20.16 1.10
CA PRO A 134 2.71 20.28 2.55
C PRO A 134 3.86 19.70 3.37
N ILE A 135 4.60 18.73 2.84
CA ILE A 135 5.77 18.13 3.51
C ILE A 135 7.09 18.84 3.16
N ARG A 136 7.05 19.96 2.43
CA ARG A 136 8.25 20.68 1.99
C ARG A 136 9.24 20.96 3.13
N PRO A 137 8.82 21.40 4.34
CA PRO A 137 9.76 21.66 5.44
C PRO A 137 10.58 20.44 5.86
N PHE A 138 10.08 19.23 5.59
CA PHE A 138 10.68 17.95 6.00
C PHE A 138 11.29 17.17 4.82
N CYS A 139 11.26 17.73 3.61
CA CYS A 139 11.64 17.03 2.39
C CYS A 139 13.10 17.32 1.99
N ALA A 140 13.92 16.27 1.92
CA ALA A 140 15.31 16.36 1.45
C ALA A 140 15.46 16.74 -0.04
N ARG A 141 14.38 16.67 -0.82
CA ARG A 141 14.31 17.06 -2.25
C ARG A 141 15.37 16.36 -3.12
N ARG A 142 15.61 15.08 -2.88
CA ARG A 142 16.55 14.23 -3.62
C ARG A 142 15.95 13.78 -4.96
N LEU A 143 15.77 14.72 -5.90
CA LEU A 143 15.05 14.47 -7.16
C LEU A 143 15.75 13.42 -8.05
N ASP A 144 17.08 13.36 -7.98
CA ASP A 144 17.98 12.41 -8.66
C ASP A 144 17.72 10.95 -8.28
N LYS A 145 17.26 10.68 -7.05
CA LYS A 145 17.04 9.31 -6.53
C LYS A 145 15.93 8.53 -7.23
N THR A 146 15.21 9.14 -8.17
CA THR A 146 14.00 8.58 -8.78
C THR A 146 14.06 8.43 -10.29
N GLU A 147 15.21 8.71 -10.91
CA GLU A 147 15.40 8.63 -12.37
C GLU A 147 15.17 7.22 -12.93
N LYS A 148 15.49 6.18 -12.14
CA LYS A 148 15.35 4.77 -12.54
C LYS A 148 14.05 4.13 -12.02
N LEU A 149 13.17 4.90 -11.38
CA LEU A 149 11.98 4.38 -10.75
C LEU A 149 10.96 3.96 -11.82
N ARG A 150 10.82 2.65 -12.03
CA ARG A 150 9.84 2.09 -12.97
C ARG A 150 8.43 2.16 -12.37
N ALA A 151 7.47 2.50 -13.22
CA ALA A 151 6.04 2.51 -12.92
C ALA A 151 5.51 1.12 -12.58
#